data_AF-A0A924H2Y0-F1
#
_entry.id   AF-A0A924H2Y0-F1
#
_cell.length_a   1.000
_cell.length_b   1.000
_cell.length_c   1.000
_cell.angle_alpha   90.00
_cell.angle_beta   90.00
_cell.angle_gamma   90.00
#
_symmetry.space_group_name_H-M   'P 1'
#
loop_
_entity.id
_entity.type
_entity.pdbx_description
1 polymer ?
#
loop_
_entity_poly.entity_id
_entity_poly.type
_entity_poly.pdbx_seq_one_letter_code
_entity_poly.pdbx_strand_id
1 'polypeptide(L)'
;MSVTAEELGELLKRIVNVQTLDARLWDFADVAMFLKLNVVHVRKFIATRSDFPAPVDLPGAGSEPIRRYRAVDIRDWSEKFRR
;
A
#
# COMPACT_ATOMS: atom_id res chain seq x y z
N MET A 1 34.29 -2.21 16.08
CA MET A 1 34.03 -1.14 15.09
C MET A 1 32.81 -0.38 15.57
N SER A 2 33.00 0.87 15.97
CA SER A 2 31.94 1.74 16.49
C SER A 2 31.29 2.44 15.31
N VAL A 3 29.97 2.31 15.14
CA VAL A 3 29.23 3.10 14.14
C VAL A 3 29.20 4.55 14.63
N THR A 4 29.64 5.46 13.78
CA THR A 4 29.66 6.90 14.04
C THR A 4 28.26 7.50 13.87
N ALA A 5 28.03 8.66 14.51
CA ALA A 5 26.74 9.36 14.41
C ALA A 5 26.40 9.76 12.95
N GLU A 6 27.40 10.03 12.13
CA GLU A 6 27.23 10.33 10.71
C GLU A 6 26.83 9.10 9.88
N GLU A 7 27.45 7.95 10.13
CA GLU A 7 27.05 6.69 9.48
C GLU A 7 25.62 6.30 9.84
N LEU A 8 25.23 6.49 11.10
CA LEU A 8 23.85 6.28 11.55
C LEU A 8 22.88 7.26 10.87
N GLY A 9 23.26 8.54 10.75
CA GLY A 9 22.46 9.55 10.07
C GLY A 9 22.22 9.24 8.59
N GLU A 10 23.25 8.75 7.89
CA GLU A 10 23.15 8.39 6.47
C GLU A 10 22.31 7.13 6.24
N LEU A 11 22.41 6.16 7.16
CA LEU A 11 21.61 4.94 7.14
C LEU A 11 20.13 5.25 7.41
N LEU A 12 19.84 6.15 8.35
CA LEU A 12 18.50 6.64 8.63
C LEU A 12 17.91 7.41 7.43
N LYS A 13 18.69 8.28 6.77
CA LYS A 13 18.24 8.96 5.54
C LYS A 13 17.88 7.97 4.44
N ARG A 14 18.68 6.92 4.25
CA ARG A 14 18.40 5.86 3.27
C ARG A 14 17.13 5.08 3.61
N ILE A 15 16.94 4.71 4.88
CA ILE A 15 15.73 4.02 5.34
C ILE A 15 14.50 4.92 5.17
N VAL A 16 14.58 6.18 5.59
CA VAL A 16 13.47 7.14 5.44
C VAL A 16 13.16 7.38 3.97
N ASN A 17 14.15 7.50 3.08
CA ASN A 17 13.90 7.70 1.65
C ASN A 17 13.23 6.46 1.00
N VAL A 18 13.56 5.26 1.49
CA VAL A 18 12.87 4.01 1.12
C VAL A 18 11.43 3.97 1.66
N GLN A 19 11.18 4.53 2.85
CA GLN A 19 9.86 4.64 3.46
C GLN A 19 9.03 5.81 2.93
N THR A 20 9.61 6.91 2.44
CA THR A 20 8.85 8.01 1.80
C THR A 20 8.31 7.63 0.41
N LEU A 21 8.74 6.48 -0.12
CA LEU A 21 8.04 5.81 -1.21
C LEU A 21 6.74 5.13 -0.74
N ASP A 22 6.30 5.27 0.52
CA ASP A 22 4.98 4.88 1.06
C ASP A 22 3.81 5.76 0.53
N ALA A 23 4.01 6.58 -0.51
CA ALA A 23 2.93 7.01 -1.41
C ALA A 23 2.64 5.97 -2.52
N ARG A 24 3.03 4.70 -2.32
CA ARG A 24 2.83 3.61 -3.28
C ARG A 24 1.35 3.28 -3.43
N LEU A 25 0.90 3.51 -4.64
CA LEU A 25 -0.39 3.09 -5.15
C LEU A 25 -0.38 1.58 -5.38
N TRP A 26 -1.02 0.83 -4.49
CA TRP A 26 -1.20 -0.61 -4.51
C TRP A 26 -2.22 -1.07 -5.54
N ASP A 27 -2.03 -2.26 -6.06
CA ASP A 27 -3.05 -2.95 -6.82
C ASP A 27 -3.70 -4.09 -6.04
N PHE A 28 -4.58 -4.86 -6.70
CA PHE A 28 -5.26 -5.95 -6.00
C PHE A 28 -4.31 -7.07 -5.56
N ALA A 29 -3.19 -7.28 -6.23
CA ALA A 29 -2.19 -8.26 -5.81
C ALA A 29 -1.45 -7.78 -4.56
N ASP A 30 -1.08 -6.50 -4.50
CA ASP A 30 -0.46 -5.90 -3.32
C ASP A 30 -1.41 -5.97 -2.10
N VAL A 31 -2.68 -5.56 -2.28
CA VAL A 31 -3.70 -5.61 -1.23
C VAL A 31 -3.90 -7.05 -0.75
N ALA A 32 -3.97 -8.02 -1.66
CA ALA A 32 -4.13 -9.43 -1.31
C ALA A 32 -2.92 -9.98 -0.55
N MET A 33 -1.71 -9.62 -0.97
CA MET A 33 -0.47 -10.01 -0.28
C MET A 33 -0.40 -9.41 1.13
N PHE A 34 -0.84 -8.17 1.31
CA PHE A 34 -0.92 -7.52 2.62
C PHE A 34 -1.94 -8.22 3.53
N LEU A 35 -3.16 -8.44 3.05
CA LEU A 35 -4.23 -9.10 3.80
C LEU A 35 -4.05 -10.62 3.96
N LYS A 36 -3.04 -11.21 3.32
CA LYS A 36 -2.80 -12.66 3.24
C LYS A 36 -3.99 -13.43 2.67
N LEU A 37 -4.60 -12.88 1.63
CA LEU A 37 -5.75 -13.44 0.93
C LEU A 37 -5.43 -13.72 -0.55
N ASN A 38 -6.35 -14.42 -1.22
CA ASN A 38 -6.30 -14.59 -2.66
C ASN A 38 -6.77 -13.32 -3.40
N VAL A 39 -6.10 -12.94 -4.49
CA VAL A 39 -6.43 -11.75 -5.32
C VAL A 39 -7.88 -11.75 -5.82
N VAL A 40 -8.39 -12.91 -6.26
CA VAL A 40 -9.78 -13.06 -6.72
C VAL A 40 -10.75 -12.81 -5.58
N HIS A 41 -10.42 -13.28 -4.38
CA HIS A 41 -11.25 -13.05 -3.19
C HIS A 41 -11.29 -11.56 -2.84
N VAL A 42 -10.13 -10.89 -2.86
CA VAL A 42 -10.06 -9.43 -2.63
C VAL A 42 -10.92 -8.68 -3.65
N ARG A 43 -10.76 -8.97 -4.95
CA ARG A 43 -11.49 -8.27 -6.01
C ARG A 43 -13.01 -8.46 -5.93
N LYS A 44 -13.48 -9.66 -5.58
CA LYS A 44 -14.92 -10.00 -5.62
C LYS A 44 -15.65 -9.66 -4.33
N PHE A 45 -15.01 -9.81 -3.17
CA PHE A 45 -15.69 -9.76 -1.88
C PHE A 45 -15.20 -8.66 -0.95
N ILE A 46 -13.93 -8.28 -1.04
CA ILE A 46 -13.36 -7.25 -0.17
C ILE A 46 -13.53 -5.86 -0.80
N ALA A 47 -13.11 -5.71 -2.05
CA ALA A 47 -13.14 -4.45 -2.79
C ALA A 47 -14.55 -3.94 -3.12
N THR A 48 -15.56 -4.81 -2.99
CA THR A 48 -16.98 -4.51 -3.25
C THR A 48 -17.72 -4.03 -2.00
N ARG A 49 -17.08 -4.05 -0.83
CA ARG A 49 -17.68 -3.53 0.40
C ARG A 49 -17.82 -2.03 0.31
N SER A 50 -18.92 -1.49 0.85
CA SER A 50 -19.19 -0.05 0.88
C SER A 50 -18.20 0.75 1.73
N ASP A 51 -17.54 0.10 2.69
CA ASP A 51 -16.56 0.70 3.59
C ASP A 51 -15.11 0.51 3.14
N PHE A 52 -14.88 -0.18 2.02
CA PHE A 52 -13.54 -0.41 1.49
C PHE A 52 -12.95 0.87 0.88
N PRO A 53 -11.63 1.13 1.01
CA PRO A 53 -11.02 2.35 0.49
C PRO A 53 -11.24 2.56 -1.01
N ALA A 54 -11.55 3.81 -1.38
CA ALA A 54 -11.76 4.19 -2.76
C ALA A 54 -10.45 4.12 -3.57
N PRO A 55 -10.49 3.65 -4.83
CA PRO A 55 -9.33 3.66 -5.69
C PRO A 55 -8.97 5.08 -6.18
N VAL A 56 -7.69 5.29 -6.44
CA VAL A 56 -7.15 6.34 -7.29
C VAL A 56 -7.18 5.84 -8.73
N ASP A 57 -7.91 6.55 -9.58
CA ASP A 57 -7.94 6.30 -11.02
C ASP A 57 -6.75 7.00 -11.70
N LEU A 58 -5.81 6.22 -12.22
CA LEU A 58 -4.69 6.72 -13.00
C LEU A 58 -5.01 6.69 -14.50
N PRO A 59 -4.52 7.65 -15.29
CA PRO A 59 -4.60 7.57 -16.75
C PRO A 59 -3.96 6.27 -17.25
N GLY A 60 -4.74 5.45 -17.96
CA GLY A 60 -4.27 4.22 -18.58
C GLY A 60 -3.89 4.43 -20.05
N ALA A 61 -3.12 3.50 -20.62
CA ALA A 61 -2.82 3.49 -22.05
C ALA A 61 -4.03 3.08 -22.94
N GLY A 62 -5.16 2.73 -22.33
CA GLY A 62 -6.40 2.32 -23.01
C GLY A 62 -7.61 3.15 -22.56
N SER A 63 -8.82 2.68 -22.89
CA SER A 63 -10.08 3.36 -22.54
C SER A 63 -10.47 3.26 -21.07
N GLU A 64 -9.80 2.41 -20.28
CA GLU A 64 -10.10 2.23 -18.86
C GLU A 64 -9.00 2.77 -17.95
N PRO A 65 -9.36 3.48 -16.87
CA PRO A 65 -8.39 3.95 -15.89
C PRO A 65 -7.75 2.78 -15.12
N ILE A 66 -6.46 2.93 -14.80
CA ILE A 66 -5.75 1.97 -13.96
C ILE A 66 -6.07 2.29 -12.50
N ARG A 67 -6.85 1.43 -11.86
CA ARG A 67 -7.22 1.57 -10.45
C ARG A 67 -6.09 1.14 -9.53
N ARG A 68 -5.74 2.01 -8.59
CA ARG A 68 -4.81 1.72 -7.50
C ARG A 68 -5.33 2.21 -6.16
N TYR A 69 -4.79 1.71 -5.06
CA TYR A 69 -5.21 2.04 -3.71
C TYR A 69 -4.04 2.63 -2.94
N ARG A 70 -4.28 3.63 -2.11
CA ARG A 70 -3.21 4.08 -1.21
C ARG A 70 -2.98 3.02 -0.16
N ALA A 71 -1.73 2.62 0.02
CA ALA A 71 -1.35 1.65 1.03
C ALA A 71 -1.83 2.04 2.44
N VAL A 72 -1.73 3.33 2.78
CA VAL A 72 -2.17 3.86 4.08
C VAL A 72 -3.67 3.65 4.32
N ASP A 73 -4.52 3.95 3.33
CA ASP A 73 -5.97 3.80 3.50
C ASP A 73 -6.37 2.32 3.70
N ILE A 74 -5.67 1.39 3.02
CA ILE A 74 -5.87 -0.05 3.19
C ILE A 74 -5.44 -0.51 4.59
N ARG A 75 -4.29 -0.04 5.08
CA ARG A 75 -3.80 -0.35 6.44
C ARG A 75 -4.80 0.16 7.48
N ASP A 76 -5.19 1.42 7.40
CA ASP A 76 -6.12 2.07 8.34
C ASP A 76 -7.49 1.39 8.33
N TRP A 77 -7.99 1.02 7.15
CA TRP A 77 -9.24 0.25 7.04
C TRP A 77 -9.12 -1.12 7.70
N SER A 78 -8.00 -1.83 7.51
CA SER A 78 -7.82 -3.18 8.04
C SER A 78 -7.74 -3.23 9.57
N GLU A 79 -7.15 -2.21 10.21
CA GLU A 79 -7.04 -2.14 11.68
C GLU A 79 -8.40 -2.04 12.37
N LYS A 80 -9.46 -1.57 11.68
CA LYS A 80 -10.84 -1.55 12.22
C LYS A 80 -11.39 -2.93 12.57
N PHE A 81 -10.81 -3.99 12.02
CA PHE A 81 -11.23 -5.39 12.25
C PHE A 81 -10.35 -6.14 13.25
N ARG A 82 -9.30 -5.48 13.78
CA ARG A 82 -8.44 -6.05 14.80
C ARG A 82 -9.24 -6.15 16.11
N ARG A 83 -9.33 -7.36 16.64
CA ARG A 83 -9.95 -7.65 17.95
C ARG A 83 -8.89 -7.71 19.03
#